data_AF-A0A8I1QGL0-F1
#
_entry.id   AF-A0A8I1QGL0-F1
#
_cell.length_a   1.000
_cell.length_b   1.000
_cell.length_c   1.000
_cell.angle_alpha   90.00
_cell.angle_beta   90.00
_cell.angle_gamma   90.00
#
_symmetry.space_group_name_H-M   'P 1'
#
loop_
_entity.id
_entity.type
_entity.pdbx_description
1 polymer ?
#
loop_
_entity_poly.entity_id
_entity_poly.type
_entity_poly.pdbx_seq_one_letter_code
_entity_poly.pdbx_strand_id
1 'polypeptide(L)'
;MLRSLQPLAAFGLAIAVLLSGPAQAQDEAEIARIGKMDAKELAGFIGAVTQSVAQDTLKLQPAAQRRDCVELVRASNAFTLGYRLLAEADAALGGKPENDAVVLKTRIVQSRVITFAARVRADEWLSRICVNFAMPADKADEARYAMPVKLQTNEFTQAVIEARQAADANLTIAVAAGISKKCPDVITAIQSIQLFVPYLEKLSKDVAKRPEALGPRASRRGLEVARGQLINAGNKLYRELGAGCRATPPVAAEAPENEAPPAAQ
;
A
#
# COMPACT_ATOMS: atom_id res chain seq x y z
N MET A 1 -24.49 -18.42 24.99
CA MET A 1 -24.64 -17.78 23.66
C MET A 1 -23.30 -17.16 23.27
N LEU A 2 -22.38 -17.95 22.71
CA LEU A 2 -21.16 -17.43 22.08
C LEU A 2 -21.48 -17.16 20.61
N ARG A 3 -21.55 -15.88 20.22
CA ARG A 3 -21.61 -15.47 18.82
C ARG A 3 -20.19 -15.45 18.25
N SER A 4 -20.03 -16.23 17.19
CA SER A 4 -18.86 -16.44 16.34
C SER A 4 -18.15 -15.15 15.90
N LEU A 5 -16.95 -14.92 16.45
CA LEU A 5 -15.95 -13.96 15.95
C LEU A 5 -15.02 -14.58 14.87
N GLN A 6 -15.41 -15.72 14.29
CA GLN A 6 -14.49 -16.57 13.53
C GLN A 6 -14.24 -16.23 12.05
N PRO A 7 -14.96 -15.37 11.31
CA PRO A 7 -14.66 -15.23 9.88
C PRO A 7 -13.45 -14.32 9.62
N LEU A 8 -13.14 -13.34 10.48
CA LEU A 8 -12.06 -12.38 10.23
C LEU A 8 -10.65 -12.92 10.56
N ALA A 9 -10.55 -13.78 11.58
CA ALA A 9 -9.27 -14.40 11.94
C ALA A 9 -8.85 -15.51 10.95
N ALA A 10 -9.82 -16.16 10.29
CA ALA A 10 -9.55 -17.23 9.33
C ALA A 10 -8.92 -16.72 8.02
N PHE A 11 -9.22 -15.49 7.59
CA PHE A 11 -8.61 -14.91 6.38
C PHE A 11 -7.15 -14.47 6.59
N GLY A 12 -6.82 -13.94 7.78
CA GLY A 12 -5.44 -13.59 8.11
C GLY A 12 -4.53 -14.82 8.28
N LEU A 13 -5.07 -15.94 8.77
CA LEU A 13 -4.32 -17.18 8.94
C LEU A 13 -4.08 -17.93 7.63
N ALA A 14 -4.96 -17.78 6.63
CA ALA A 14 -4.77 -18.40 5.31
C ALA A 14 -3.52 -17.85 4.59
N ILE A 15 -3.17 -16.57 4.79
CA ILE A 15 -1.98 -15.96 4.19
C ILE A 15 -0.69 -16.56 4.79
N ALA A 16 -0.71 -16.99 6.06
CA ALA A 16 0.46 -17.53 6.75
C ALA A 16 0.73 -19.02 6.46
N VAL A 17 -0.28 -19.80 6.06
CA VAL A 17 -0.18 -21.27 5.86
C VAL A 17 0.08 -21.67 4.40
N LEU A 18 -0.14 -20.78 3.42
CA LEU A 18 -0.18 -21.13 2.00
C LEU A 18 1.18 -21.14 1.26
N LEU A 19 2.32 -20.97 1.93
CA LEU A 19 3.65 -20.82 1.28
C LEU A 19 4.36 -22.13 0.87
N SER A 20 3.67 -23.27 0.79
CA SER A 20 4.26 -24.61 0.64
C SER A 20 3.88 -25.39 -0.64
N GLY A 21 3.28 -24.76 -1.64
CA GLY A 21 2.96 -25.37 -2.94
C GLY A 21 3.73 -24.74 -4.11
N PRO A 22 3.71 -25.35 -5.31
CA PRO A 22 4.33 -24.76 -6.49
C PRO A 22 3.65 -23.42 -6.82
N ALA A 23 4.42 -22.34 -6.81
CA ALA A 23 3.92 -20.95 -6.83
C ALA A 23 2.90 -20.66 -7.92
N GLN A 24 3.07 -21.19 -9.13
CA GLN A 24 2.13 -20.92 -10.24
C GLN A 24 0.71 -21.45 -9.99
N ALA A 25 0.55 -22.62 -9.38
CA ALA A 25 -0.78 -23.18 -9.12
C ALA A 25 -1.52 -22.47 -7.98
N GLN A 26 -0.76 -21.96 -6.99
CA GLN A 26 -1.32 -21.17 -5.89
C GLN A 26 -1.71 -19.77 -6.34
N ASP A 27 -0.90 -19.18 -7.22
CA ASP A 27 -1.15 -17.90 -7.85
C ASP A 27 -2.48 -17.92 -8.63
N GLU A 28 -2.72 -18.94 -9.45
CA GLU A 28 -3.96 -19.06 -10.24
C GLU A 28 -5.22 -19.23 -9.37
N ALA A 29 -5.13 -20.05 -8.32
CA ALA A 29 -6.24 -20.24 -7.39
C ALA A 29 -6.58 -18.96 -6.62
N GLU A 30 -5.57 -18.17 -6.25
CA GLU A 30 -5.75 -16.90 -5.56
C GLU A 30 -6.33 -15.82 -6.49
N ILE A 31 -5.87 -15.74 -7.73
CA ILE A 31 -6.43 -14.86 -8.76
C ILE A 31 -7.91 -15.17 -8.99
N ALA A 32 -8.25 -16.46 -9.17
CA ALA A 32 -9.63 -16.90 -9.35
C ALA A 32 -10.51 -16.59 -8.13
N ARG A 33 -9.93 -16.59 -6.92
CA ARG A 33 -10.63 -16.21 -5.69
C ARG A 33 -10.90 -14.70 -5.64
N ILE A 34 -9.93 -13.86 -5.99
CA ILE A 34 -10.08 -12.39 -6.00
C ILE A 34 -11.23 -11.97 -6.90
N GLY A 35 -11.36 -12.57 -8.08
CA GLY A 35 -12.45 -12.28 -9.02
C GLY A 35 -13.86 -12.56 -8.48
N LYS A 36 -13.99 -13.39 -7.44
CA LYS A 36 -15.27 -13.76 -6.81
C LYS A 36 -15.60 -12.98 -5.54
N MET A 37 -14.65 -12.18 -5.03
CA MET A 37 -14.85 -11.42 -3.79
C MET A 37 -15.93 -10.35 -3.97
N ASP A 38 -16.77 -10.12 -2.98
CA ASP A 38 -17.62 -8.93 -2.93
C ASP A 38 -16.82 -7.64 -2.64
N ALA A 39 -17.46 -6.47 -2.65
CA ALA A 39 -16.76 -5.20 -2.41
C ALA A 39 -16.11 -5.10 -1.02
N LYS A 40 -16.74 -5.70 0.00
CA LYS A 40 -16.26 -5.67 1.38
C LYS A 40 -15.10 -6.65 1.58
N GLU A 41 -15.20 -7.85 1.01
CA GLU A 41 -14.13 -8.84 0.98
C GLU A 41 -12.90 -8.30 0.25
N LEU A 42 -13.12 -7.65 -0.90
CA LEU A 42 -12.05 -7.02 -1.65
C LEU A 42 -11.39 -5.89 -0.86
N ALA A 43 -12.17 -5.06 -0.16
CA ALA A 43 -11.63 -4.03 0.74
C ALA A 43 -10.73 -4.63 1.84
N GLY A 44 -11.17 -5.72 2.45
CA GLY A 44 -10.41 -6.46 3.46
C GLY A 44 -9.12 -7.05 2.89
N PHE A 45 -9.19 -7.63 1.69
CA PHE A 45 -8.04 -8.16 0.96
C PHE A 45 -7.00 -7.07 0.66
N ILE A 46 -7.41 -5.94 0.10
CA ILE A 46 -6.51 -4.80 -0.17
C ILE A 46 -5.85 -4.33 1.13
N GLY A 47 -6.61 -4.24 2.22
CA GLY A 47 -6.09 -3.89 3.55
C GLY A 47 -5.03 -4.87 4.03
N ALA A 48 -5.27 -6.18 3.91
CA ALA A 48 -4.33 -7.22 4.32
C ALA A 48 -3.02 -7.18 3.51
N VAL A 49 -3.11 -7.06 2.18
CA VAL A 49 -1.92 -6.91 1.31
C VAL A 49 -1.13 -5.66 1.69
N THR A 50 -1.82 -4.53 1.88
CA THR A 50 -1.18 -3.26 2.25
C THR A 50 -0.47 -3.36 3.60
N GLN A 51 -1.09 -4.02 4.59
CA GLN A 51 -0.49 -4.23 5.91
C GLN A 51 0.75 -5.13 5.82
N SER A 52 0.69 -6.22 5.05
CA SER A 52 1.84 -7.10 4.84
C SER A 52 3.01 -6.35 4.19
N VAL A 53 2.73 -5.55 3.16
CA VAL A 53 3.72 -4.70 2.49
C VAL A 53 4.33 -3.69 3.46
N ALA A 54 3.52 -3.06 4.30
CA ALA A 54 4.02 -2.11 5.31
C ALA A 54 4.96 -2.81 6.31
N GLN A 55 4.58 -3.98 6.83
CA GLN A 55 5.42 -4.75 7.75
C GLN A 55 6.75 -5.16 7.11
N ASP A 56 6.74 -5.63 5.87
CA ASP A 56 7.95 -6.00 5.16
C ASP A 56 8.82 -4.79 4.80
N THR A 57 8.20 -3.66 4.48
CA THR A 57 8.91 -2.39 4.22
C THR A 57 9.67 -1.92 5.46
N LEU A 58 9.12 -2.08 6.67
CA LEU A 58 9.80 -1.74 7.92
C LEU A 58 11.03 -2.62 8.17
N LYS A 59 11.03 -3.88 7.70
CA LYS A 59 12.14 -4.82 7.85
C LYS A 59 13.26 -4.61 6.83
N LEU A 60 12.99 -3.95 5.70
CA LEU A 60 13.95 -3.79 4.61
C LEU A 60 15.27 -3.14 5.05
N GLN A 61 15.20 -2.00 5.73
CA GLN A 61 16.41 -1.28 6.12
C GLN A 61 17.24 -2.06 7.15
N PRO A 62 16.66 -2.60 8.24
CA PRO A 62 17.39 -3.47 9.16
C PRO A 62 17.98 -4.74 8.51
N ALA A 63 17.24 -5.39 7.60
CA ALA A 63 17.74 -6.55 6.85
C ALA A 63 18.98 -6.18 6.03
N ALA A 64 18.90 -5.04 5.34
CA ALA A 64 19.98 -4.61 4.48
C ALA A 64 21.22 -4.11 5.23
N GLN A 65 21.05 -3.45 6.38
CA GLN A 65 22.15 -3.11 7.28
C GLN A 65 22.88 -4.36 7.80
N ARG A 66 22.13 -5.44 8.05
CA ARG A 66 22.67 -6.74 8.48
C ARG A 66 23.15 -7.62 7.33
N ARG A 67 23.00 -7.17 6.08
CA ARG A 67 23.27 -7.95 4.86
C ARG A 67 22.51 -9.29 4.83
N ASP A 68 21.31 -9.31 5.39
CA ASP A 68 20.43 -10.48 5.39
C ASP A 68 19.79 -10.68 4.02
N CYS A 69 20.53 -11.33 3.12
CA CYS A 69 20.10 -11.54 1.74
C CYS A 69 18.88 -12.47 1.63
N VAL A 70 18.68 -13.39 2.57
CA VAL A 70 17.50 -14.26 2.58
C VAL A 70 16.24 -13.43 2.81
N GLU A 71 16.26 -12.55 3.81
CA GLU A 71 15.13 -11.67 4.12
C GLU A 71 14.88 -10.64 3.01
N LEU A 72 15.95 -10.12 2.40
CA LEU A 72 15.82 -9.20 1.26
C LEU A 72 15.17 -9.87 0.03
N VAL A 73 15.56 -11.12 -0.27
CA VAL A 73 14.94 -11.90 -1.36
C VAL A 73 13.47 -12.16 -1.06
N ARG A 74 13.16 -12.64 0.15
CA ARG A 74 11.79 -12.90 0.60
C ARG A 74 10.91 -11.66 0.49
N ALA A 75 11.38 -10.52 1.02
CA ALA A 75 10.65 -9.27 0.97
C ALA A 75 10.42 -8.81 -0.48
N SER A 76 11.44 -8.93 -1.36
CA SER A 76 11.32 -8.57 -2.78
C SER A 76 10.25 -9.41 -3.49
N ASN A 77 10.22 -10.72 -3.25
CA ASN A 77 9.19 -11.60 -3.80
C ASN A 77 7.80 -11.29 -3.23
N ALA A 78 7.71 -10.97 -1.93
CA ALA A 78 6.46 -10.57 -1.30
C ALA A 78 5.90 -9.27 -1.90
N PHE A 79 6.73 -8.26 -2.18
CA PHE A 79 6.30 -7.04 -2.86
C PHE A 79 5.89 -7.30 -4.31
N THR A 80 6.60 -8.17 -5.01
CA THR A 80 6.25 -8.56 -6.39
C THR A 80 4.87 -9.22 -6.43
N LEU A 81 4.63 -10.18 -5.54
CA LEU A 81 3.34 -10.83 -5.37
C LEU A 81 2.25 -9.82 -5.00
N GLY A 82 2.47 -8.99 -3.98
CA GLY A 82 1.50 -7.97 -3.55
C GLY A 82 1.12 -7.00 -4.67
N TYR A 83 2.10 -6.57 -5.48
CA TYR A 83 1.86 -5.70 -6.63
C TYR A 83 0.96 -6.37 -7.68
N ARG A 84 1.20 -7.65 -7.99
CA ARG A 84 0.36 -8.42 -8.92
C ARG A 84 -1.05 -8.64 -8.35
N LEU A 85 -1.17 -9.08 -7.10
CA LEU A 85 -2.46 -9.33 -6.45
C LEU A 85 -3.35 -8.08 -6.42
N LEU A 86 -2.77 -6.91 -6.21
CA LEU A 86 -3.50 -5.65 -6.27
C LEU A 86 -3.94 -5.27 -7.70
N ALA A 87 -3.23 -5.74 -8.74
CA ALA A 87 -3.68 -5.58 -10.12
C ALA A 87 -4.93 -6.42 -10.43
N GLU A 88 -4.97 -7.63 -9.90
CA GLU A 88 -6.13 -8.51 -10.01
C GLU A 88 -7.32 -7.97 -9.22
N ALA A 89 -7.06 -7.33 -8.08
CA ALA A 89 -8.09 -6.62 -7.33
C ALA A 89 -8.70 -5.46 -8.14
N ASP A 90 -7.90 -4.73 -8.92
CA ASP A 90 -8.39 -3.67 -9.82
C ASP A 90 -9.28 -4.25 -10.93
N ALA A 91 -8.82 -5.34 -11.57
CA ALA A 91 -9.59 -6.03 -12.61
C ALA A 91 -10.95 -6.54 -12.09
N ALA A 92 -10.98 -7.04 -10.85
CA ALA A 92 -12.19 -7.53 -10.20
C ALA A 92 -13.23 -6.42 -9.89
N LEU A 93 -12.90 -5.14 -10.05
CA LEU A 93 -13.86 -4.04 -9.90
C LEU A 93 -14.85 -3.93 -11.07
N GLY A 94 -14.52 -4.48 -12.24
CA GLY A 94 -15.28 -4.29 -13.49
C GLY A 94 -16.75 -4.75 -13.50
N GLY A 95 -17.23 -5.39 -12.44
CA GLY A 95 -18.63 -5.81 -12.27
C GLY A 95 -19.26 -5.35 -10.95
N LYS A 96 -18.63 -4.42 -10.22
CA LYS A 96 -19.09 -3.95 -8.90
C LYS A 96 -19.87 -2.63 -9.02
N PRO A 97 -20.74 -2.29 -8.04
CA PRO A 97 -21.43 -1.00 -8.01
C PRO A 97 -20.44 0.17 -8.10
N GLU A 98 -20.79 1.20 -8.90
CA GLU A 98 -19.89 2.30 -9.27
C GLU A 98 -19.31 3.03 -8.05
N ASN A 99 -20.13 3.30 -7.03
CA ASN A 99 -19.69 3.99 -5.81
C ASN A 99 -18.62 3.20 -5.04
N ASP A 100 -18.78 1.89 -4.90
CA ASP A 100 -17.80 1.03 -4.22
C ASP A 100 -16.54 0.88 -5.07
N ALA A 101 -16.70 0.74 -6.39
CA ALA A 101 -15.60 0.60 -7.32
C ALA A 101 -14.68 1.82 -7.31
N VAL A 102 -15.20 3.05 -7.26
CA VAL A 102 -14.39 4.27 -7.21
C VAL A 102 -13.53 4.33 -5.94
N VAL A 103 -14.13 4.10 -4.76
CA VAL A 103 -13.40 4.14 -3.47
C VAL A 103 -12.34 3.06 -3.41
N LEU A 104 -12.66 1.84 -3.84
CA LEU A 104 -11.72 0.72 -3.85
C LEU A 104 -10.60 0.94 -4.86
N LYS A 105 -10.91 1.50 -6.04
CA LYS A 105 -9.90 1.83 -7.06
C LYS A 105 -8.85 2.78 -6.52
N THR A 106 -9.25 3.84 -5.81
CA THR A 106 -8.29 4.76 -5.18
C THR A 106 -7.39 4.02 -4.19
N ARG A 107 -7.94 3.17 -3.33
CA ARG A 107 -7.16 2.39 -2.36
C ARG A 107 -6.20 1.41 -3.04
N ILE A 108 -6.68 0.68 -4.05
CA ILE A 108 -5.86 -0.27 -4.83
C ILE A 108 -4.68 0.47 -5.45
N VAL A 109 -4.94 1.57 -6.15
CA VAL A 109 -3.90 2.34 -6.83
C VAL A 109 -2.87 2.87 -5.82
N GLN A 110 -3.30 3.40 -4.68
CA GLN A 110 -2.39 3.83 -3.61
C GLN A 110 -1.54 2.68 -3.06
N SER A 111 -2.16 1.53 -2.77
CA SER A 111 -1.46 0.34 -2.29
C SER A 111 -0.46 -0.19 -3.32
N ARG A 112 -0.83 -0.22 -4.61
CA ARG A 112 0.05 -0.66 -5.71
C ARG A 112 1.29 0.20 -5.80
N VAL A 113 1.08 1.52 -5.72
CA VAL A 113 2.15 2.50 -5.69
C VAL A 113 3.11 2.26 -4.51
N ILE A 114 2.60 2.15 -3.28
CA ILE A 114 3.42 1.91 -2.09
C ILE A 114 4.22 0.60 -2.23
N THR A 115 3.55 -0.45 -2.71
CA THR A 115 4.14 -1.77 -2.93
C THR A 115 5.24 -1.73 -3.97
N PHE A 116 5.03 -1.03 -5.10
CA PHE A 116 6.05 -0.85 -6.12
C PHE A 116 7.26 -0.09 -5.58
N ALA A 117 7.04 0.95 -4.76
CA ALA A 117 8.12 1.69 -4.10
C ALA A 117 9.03 0.81 -3.25
N ALA A 118 8.41 -0.09 -2.48
CA ALA A 118 9.07 -1.04 -1.62
C ALA A 118 9.84 -2.07 -2.45
N ARG A 119 9.26 -2.58 -3.54
CA ARG A 119 9.91 -3.45 -4.51
C ARG A 119 11.16 -2.82 -5.13
N VAL A 120 11.06 -1.58 -5.63
CA VAL A 120 12.22 -0.84 -6.17
C VAL A 120 13.31 -0.72 -5.11
N ARG A 121 12.95 -0.42 -3.86
CA ARG A 121 13.92 -0.37 -2.75
C ARG A 121 14.59 -1.74 -2.59
N ALA A 122 13.82 -2.81 -2.46
CA ALA A 122 14.35 -4.16 -2.28
C ALA A 122 15.30 -4.57 -3.41
N ASP A 123 14.93 -4.31 -4.67
CA ASP A 123 15.75 -4.56 -5.86
C ASP A 123 17.08 -3.78 -5.83
N GLU A 124 17.06 -2.52 -5.41
CA GLU A 124 18.29 -1.71 -5.23
C GLU A 124 19.23 -2.32 -4.18
N TRP A 125 18.70 -2.76 -3.04
CA TRP A 125 19.51 -3.37 -1.98
C TRP A 125 20.05 -4.73 -2.40
N LEU A 126 19.22 -5.57 -3.05
CA LEU A 126 19.65 -6.87 -3.59
C LEU A 126 20.77 -6.70 -4.62
N SER A 127 20.61 -5.77 -5.55
CA SER A 127 21.59 -5.47 -6.59
C SER A 127 22.91 -4.90 -6.05
N ARG A 128 22.92 -4.35 -4.83
CA ARG A 128 24.12 -3.79 -4.20
C ARG A 128 24.79 -4.72 -3.21
N ILE A 129 24.01 -5.47 -2.45
CA ILE A 129 24.50 -6.27 -1.31
C ILE A 129 24.59 -7.76 -1.65
N CYS A 130 23.65 -8.27 -2.44
CA CYS A 130 23.40 -9.70 -2.58
C CYS A 130 23.73 -10.24 -3.99
N VAL A 131 24.56 -9.54 -4.76
CA VAL A 131 24.89 -9.87 -6.16
C VAL A 131 25.38 -11.31 -6.33
N ASN A 132 26.18 -11.80 -5.39
CA ASN A 132 26.77 -13.14 -5.41
C ASN A 132 26.20 -14.07 -4.32
N PHE A 133 25.04 -13.73 -3.77
CA PHE A 133 24.43 -14.51 -2.70
C PHE A 133 23.85 -15.82 -3.26
N ALA A 134 24.27 -16.95 -2.70
CA ALA A 134 23.66 -18.25 -2.95
C ALA A 134 22.63 -18.56 -1.86
N MET A 135 21.41 -18.92 -2.27
CA MET A 135 20.35 -19.29 -1.33
C MET A 135 20.73 -20.60 -0.59
N PRO A 136 20.55 -20.68 0.73
CA PRO A 136 20.74 -21.92 1.49
C PRO A 136 19.88 -23.06 0.92
N ALA A 137 20.42 -24.28 0.93
CA ALA A 137 19.79 -25.45 0.30
C ALA A 137 18.41 -25.79 0.90
N ASP A 138 18.21 -25.52 2.20
CA ASP A 138 16.92 -25.69 2.89
C ASP A 138 15.83 -24.75 2.38
N LYS A 139 16.19 -23.70 1.63
CA LYS A 139 15.30 -22.67 1.11
C LYS A 139 15.30 -22.58 -0.41
N ALA A 140 16.21 -23.25 -1.09
CA ALA A 140 16.44 -23.11 -2.53
C ALA A 140 15.22 -23.51 -3.38
N ASP A 141 14.43 -24.47 -2.90
CA ASP A 141 13.25 -24.98 -3.60
C ASP A 141 11.95 -24.23 -3.25
N GLU A 142 12.01 -23.29 -2.30
CA GLU A 142 10.84 -22.51 -1.92
C GLU A 142 10.67 -21.28 -2.80
N ALA A 143 9.49 -21.12 -3.41
CA ALA A 143 9.24 -20.02 -4.35
C ALA A 143 9.43 -18.62 -3.74
N ARG A 144 9.15 -18.43 -2.44
CA ARG A 144 9.38 -17.15 -1.74
C ARG A 144 10.87 -16.76 -1.65
N TYR A 145 11.77 -17.72 -1.81
CA TYR A 145 13.21 -17.53 -1.77
C TYR A 145 13.87 -17.67 -3.17
N ALA A 146 13.09 -17.88 -4.23
CA ALA A 146 13.59 -17.83 -5.59
C ALA A 146 14.21 -16.46 -5.90
N MET A 147 15.28 -16.43 -6.71
CA MET A 147 15.93 -15.17 -7.05
C MET A 147 14.92 -14.23 -7.73
N PRO A 148 14.68 -13.01 -7.20
CA PRO A 148 13.63 -12.15 -7.72
C PRO A 148 13.91 -11.72 -9.16
N VAL A 149 12.86 -11.68 -9.98
CA VAL A 149 12.96 -11.15 -11.33
C VAL A 149 13.26 -9.66 -11.27
N LYS A 150 14.35 -9.24 -11.95
CA LYS A 150 14.71 -7.83 -12.06
C LYS A 150 13.55 -7.02 -12.63
N LEU A 151 13.34 -5.83 -12.08
CA LEU A 151 12.30 -4.91 -12.53
C LEU A 151 12.42 -4.61 -14.02
N GLN A 152 11.32 -4.84 -14.74
CA GLN A 152 11.23 -4.64 -16.19
C GLN A 152 10.82 -3.19 -16.53
N THR A 153 11.23 -2.73 -17.72
CA THR A 153 10.87 -1.42 -18.28
C THR A 153 9.34 -1.18 -18.31
N ASN A 154 8.57 -2.21 -18.67
CA ASN A 154 7.11 -2.13 -18.73
C ASN A 154 6.49 -1.92 -17.34
N GLU A 155 7.06 -2.52 -16.30
CA GLU A 155 6.58 -2.36 -14.93
C GLU A 155 6.82 -0.93 -14.42
N PHE A 156 7.99 -0.35 -14.74
CA PHE A 156 8.25 1.06 -14.46
C PHE A 156 7.28 1.98 -15.21
N THR A 157 7.06 1.74 -16.49
CA THR A 157 6.11 2.52 -17.30
C THR A 157 4.72 2.48 -16.69
N GLN A 158 4.25 1.29 -16.31
CA GLN A 158 2.95 1.11 -15.69
C GLN A 158 2.86 1.80 -14.32
N ALA A 159 3.88 1.66 -13.47
CA ALA A 159 3.93 2.32 -12.17
C ALA A 159 3.91 3.85 -12.30
N VAL A 160 4.55 4.43 -13.33
CA VAL A 160 4.48 5.87 -13.60
C VAL A 160 3.08 6.30 -14.02
N ILE A 161 2.40 5.52 -14.87
CA ILE A 161 1.02 5.80 -15.29
C ILE A 161 0.08 5.74 -14.07
N GLU A 162 0.18 4.66 -13.28
CA GLU A 162 -0.63 4.47 -12.07
C GLU A 162 -0.36 5.57 -11.04
N ALA A 163 0.90 5.94 -10.84
CA ALA A 163 1.26 7.02 -9.93
C ALA A 163 0.65 8.37 -10.33
N ARG A 164 0.56 8.66 -11.63
CA ARG A 164 -0.11 9.87 -12.11
C ARG A 164 -1.62 9.82 -11.91
N GLN A 165 -2.26 8.71 -12.26
CA GLN A 165 -3.70 8.52 -12.04
C GLN A 165 -4.07 8.62 -10.56
N ALA A 166 -3.24 8.04 -9.69
CA ALA A 166 -3.38 8.16 -8.24
C ALA A 166 -3.25 9.61 -7.78
N ALA A 167 -2.29 10.35 -8.33
CA ALA A 167 -2.09 11.75 -7.98
C ALA A 167 -3.30 12.59 -8.38
N ASP A 168 -3.83 12.37 -9.57
CA ASP A 168 -5.02 13.06 -10.07
C ASP A 168 -6.24 12.76 -9.17
N ALA A 169 -6.45 11.50 -8.79
CA ALA A 169 -7.53 11.11 -7.88
C ALA A 169 -7.37 11.74 -6.47
N ASN A 170 -6.15 11.74 -5.92
CA ASN A 170 -5.86 12.40 -4.64
C ASN A 170 -6.07 13.91 -4.71
N LEU A 171 -5.74 14.54 -5.85
CA LEU A 171 -5.98 15.96 -6.07
C LEU A 171 -7.48 16.26 -6.10
N THR A 172 -8.28 15.45 -6.79
CA THR A 172 -9.74 15.57 -6.80
C THR A 172 -10.34 15.45 -5.40
N ILE A 173 -9.89 14.45 -4.62
CA ILE A 173 -10.32 14.27 -3.22
C ILE A 173 -9.93 15.49 -2.37
N ALA A 174 -8.71 16.01 -2.52
CA ALA A 174 -8.25 17.18 -1.80
C ALA A 174 -9.07 18.43 -2.14
N VAL A 175 -9.40 18.65 -3.41
CA VAL A 175 -10.25 19.76 -3.84
C VAL A 175 -11.66 19.61 -3.25
N ALA A 176 -12.25 18.42 -3.32
CA ALA A 176 -13.57 18.15 -2.76
C ALA A 176 -13.58 18.35 -1.23
N ALA A 177 -12.54 17.90 -0.53
CA ALA A 177 -12.39 18.11 0.91
C ALA A 177 -12.32 19.61 1.26
N GLY A 178 -11.53 20.39 0.53
CA GLY A 178 -11.44 21.85 0.73
C GLY A 178 -12.77 22.58 0.45
N ILE A 179 -13.55 22.14 -0.54
CA ILE A 179 -14.90 22.66 -0.80
C ILE A 179 -15.85 22.31 0.34
N SER A 180 -15.84 21.04 0.79
CA SER A 180 -16.75 20.55 1.83
C SER A 180 -16.48 21.16 3.21
N LYS A 181 -15.22 21.55 3.47
CA LYS A 181 -14.70 22.02 4.77
C LYS A 181 -14.98 21.07 5.96
N LYS A 182 -15.31 19.81 5.69
CA LYS A 182 -15.52 18.81 6.74
C LYS A 182 -14.17 18.35 7.28
N CYS A 183 -13.94 18.53 8.58
CA CYS A 183 -12.64 18.23 9.19
C CYS A 183 -12.15 16.79 8.98
N PRO A 184 -12.98 15.74 9.07
CA PRO A 184 -12.53 14.37 8.77
C PRO A 184 -12.03 14.21 7.33
N ASP A 185 -12.71 14.82 6.37
CA ASP A 185 -12.37 14.73 4.94
C ASP A 185 -11.06 15.49 4.65
N VAL A 186 -10.89 16.67 5.25
CA VAL A 186 -9.67 17.48 5.15
C VAL A 186 -8.47 16.76 5.78
N ILE A 187 -8.62 16.18 6.98
CA ILE A 187 -7.56 15.42 7.65
C ILE A 187 -7.16 14.21 6.80
N THR A 188 -8.15 13.44 6.32
CA THR A 188 -7.92 12.26 5.49
C THR A 188 -7.19 12.62 4.19
N ALA A 189 -7.60 13.70 3.52
CA ALA A 189 -6.94 14.18 2.31
C ALA A 189 -5.48 14.60 2.57
N ILE A 190 -5.21 15.31 3.68
CA ILE A 190 -3.83 15.69 4.07
C ILE A 190 -2.97 14.45 4.32
N GLN A 191 -3.46 13.49 5.10
CA GLN A 191 -2.73 12.25 5.39
C GLN A 191 -2.42 11.48 4.10
N SER A 192 -3.39 11.40 3.20
CA SER A 192 -3.22 10.76 1.89
C SER A 192 -2.13 11.44 1.06
N ILE A 193 -2.14 12.78 0.99
CA ILE A 193 -1.09 13.55 0.31
C ILE A 193 0.28 13.34 0.93
N GLN A 194 0.39 13.37 2.27
CA GLN A 194 1.65 13.16 3.00
C GLN A 194 2.24 11.78 2.75
N LEU A 195 1.41 10.75 2.61
CA LEU A 195 1.84 9.40 2.26
C LEU A 195 2.32 9.33 0.79
N PHE A 196 1.65 10.04 -0.12
CA PHE A 196 1.85 9.87 -1.56
C PHE A 196 2.98 10.72 -2.15
N VAL A 197 3.20 11.94 -1.66
CA VAL A 197 4.22 12.87 -2.18
C VAL A 197 5.65 12.30 -2.13
N PRO A 198 6.11 11.67 -1.03
CA PRO A 198 7.45 11.06 -0.97
C PRO A 198 7.65 9.97 -2.03
N TYR A 199 6.58 9.25 -2.37
CA TYR A 199 6.64 8.24 -3.42
C TYR A 199 6.84 8.86 -4.80
N LEU A 200 6.04 9.87 -5.16
CA LEU A 200 6.19 10.55 -6.45
C LEU A 200 7.61 11.12 -6.63
N GLU A 201 8.19 11.62 -5.54
CA GLU A 201 9.57 12.06 -5.54
C GLU A 201 10.55 10.93 -5.80
N LYS A 202 10.42 9.81 -5.08
CA LYS A 202 11.28 8.64 -5.26
C LYS A 202 11.16 8.09 -6.68
N LEU A 203 9.94 7.86 -7.17
CA LEU A 203 9.70 7.35 -8.51
C LEU A 203 10.28 8.28 -9.59
N SER A 204 10.12 9.60 -9.44
CA SER A 204 10.74 10.57 -10.34
C SER A 204 12.27 10.47 -10.36
N LYS A 205 12.90 10.31 -9.19
CA LYS A 205 14.36 10.09 -9.05
C LYS A 205 14.81 8.78 -9.68
N ASP A 206 14.05 7.69 -9.48
CA ASP A 206 14.41 6.37 -9.99
C ASP A 206 14.24 6.29 -11.51
N VAL A 207 13.21 6.94 -12.06
CA VAL A 207 13.03 7.14 -13.50
C VAL A 207 14.17 7.99 -14.08
N ALA A 208 14.64 9.02 -13.37
CA ALA A 208 15.76 9.84 -13.84
C ALA A 208 17.06 9.04 -14.00
N LYS A 209 17.27 8.00 -13.19
CA LYS A 209 18.41 7.07 -13.31
C LYS A 209 18.26 6.09 -14.49
N ARG A 210 17.07 6.00 -15.09
CA ARG A 210 16.70 5.01 -16.12
C ARG A 210 15.83 5.66 -17.23
N PRO A 211 16.34 6.67 -17.96
CA PRO A 211 15.54 7.44 -18.93
C PRO A 211 14.98 6.59 -20.08
N GLU A 212 15.63 5.46 -20.36
CA GLU A 212 15.28 4.51 -21.43
C GLU A 212 14.13 3.55 -21.03
N ALA A 213 13.72 3.60 -19.76
CA ALA A 213 12.76 2.65 -19.17
C ALA A 213 11.30 3.15 -19.20
N LEU A 214 10.98 4.21 -19.95
CA LEU A 214 9.63 4.73 -20.04
C LEU A 214 9.05 4.60 -21.45
N GLY A 215 7.87 3.99 -21.54
CA GLY A 215 7.02 4.07 -22.73
C GLY A 215 6.48 5.49 -22.96
N PRO A 216 5.92 5.78 -24.15
CA PRO A 216 5.55 7.13 -24.59
C PRO A 216 4.48 7.83 -23.73
N ARG A 217 3.73 7.08 -22.92
CA ARG A 217 2.67 7.60 -22.03
C ARG A 217 3.15 7.90 -20.61
N ALA A 218 4.36 7.47 -20.26
CA ALA A 218 4.97 7.70 -18.96
C ALA A 218 6.03 8.79 -19.07
N SER A 219 6.00 9.78 -18.17
CA SER A 219 7.01 10.84 -18.17
C SER A 219 7.37 11.27 -16.77
N ARG A 220 8.67 11.46 -16.54
CA ARG A 220 9.22 12.03 -15.31
C ARG A 220 8.60 13.39 -15.00
N ARG A 221 8.54 14.26 -16.02
CA ARG A 221 7.91 15.59 -15.93
C ARG A 221 6.47 15.50 -15.40
N GLY A 222 5.70 14.51 -15.87
CA GLY A 222 4.33 14.28 -15.41
C GLY A 222 4.25 13.97 -13.92
N LEU A 223 5.19 13.18 -13.39
CA LEU A 223 5.28 12.90 -11.95
C LEU A 223 5.66 14.13 -11.13
N GLU A 224 6.61 14.93 -11.63
CA GLU A 224 7.04 16.16 -10.96
C GLU A 224 5.92 17.20 -10.86
N VAL A 225 5.14 17.37 -11.95
CA VAL A 225 3.96 18.24 -11.99
C VAL A 225 2.90 17.74 -11.02
N ALA A 226 2.56 16.46 -11.06
CA ALA A 226 1.57 15.85 -10.18
C ALA A 226 1.97 15.99 -8.70
N ARG A 227 3.26 15.78 -8.38
CA ARG A 227 3.83 16.02 -7.05
C ARG A 227 3.65 17.47 -6.61
N GLY A 228 3.98 18.43 -7.47
CA GLY A 228 3.83 19.86 -7.18
C GLY A 228 2.37 20.24 -6.91
N GLN A 229 1.43 19.72 -7.70
CA GLN A 229 0.00 19.95 -7.51
C GLN A 229 -0.50 19.42 -6.17
N LEU A 230 -0.10 18.20 -5.78
CA LEU A 230 -0.47 17.61 -4.49
C LEU A 230 0.15 18.37 -3.31
N ILE A 231 1.41 18.79 -3.39
CA ILE A 231 2.03 19.62 -2.34
C ILE A 231 1.26 20.92 -2.17
N ASN A 232 0.91 21.59 -3.27
CA ASN A 232 0.13 22.84 -3.22
C ASN A 232 -1.27 22.63 -2.64
N ALA A 233 -1.96 21.56 -3.03
CA ALA A 233 -3.26 21.20 -2.47
C ALA A 233 -3.16 20.89 -0.97
N GLY A 234 -2.17 20.10 -0.54
CA GLY A 234 -1.92 19.79 0.87
C GLY A 234 -1.63 21.04 1.70
N ASN A 235 -0.78 21.94 1.19
CA ASN A 235 -0.49 23.22 1.84
C ASN A 235 -1.74 24.10 1.99
N LYS A 236 -2.62 24.11 0.97
CA LYS A 236 -3.89 24.85 1.03
C LYS A 236 -4.81 24.26 2.10
N LEU A 237 -4.99 22.93 2.10
CA LEU A 237 -5.80 22.23 3.12
C LEU A 237 -5.25 22.45 4.53
N TYR A 238 -3.93 22.45 4.72
CA TYR A 238 -3.30 22.67 6.03
C TYR A 238 -3.59 24.08 6.57
N ARG A 239 -3.57 25.10 5.71
CA ARG A 239 -3.97 26.47 6.08
C ARG A 239 -5.45 26.55 6.46
N GLU A 240 -6.31 25.86 5.72
CA GLU A 240 -7.75 25.78 6.01
C GLU A 240 -8.03 25.03 7.33
N LEU A 241 -7.24 23.99 7.63
CA LEU A 241 -7.32 23.23 8.88
C LEU A 241 -6.98 24.11 10.09
N GLY A 242 -5.94 24.95 9.97
CA GLY A 242 -5.56 25.94 10.98
C GLY A 242 -6.62 27.03 11.23
N ALA A 243 -7.58 27.21 10.31
CA ALA A 243 -8.63 28.23 10.39
C ALA A 243 -9.97 27.73 10.97
N GLY A 244 -10.18 26.42 11.15
CA GLY A 244 -11.50 25.93 11.59
C GLY A 244 -11.61 24.47 12.03
N CYS A 245 -10.56 23.67 11.95
CA CYS A 245 -10.59 22.24 12.30
C CYS A 245 -9.68 21.95 13.49
N ARG A 246 -10.09 22.37 14.69
CA ARG A 246 -9.60 21.71 15.91
C ARG A 246 -10.32 20.37 15.99
N ALA A 247 -9.56 19.27 15.97
CA ALA A 247 -10.12 17.96 16.28
C ALA A 247 -10.94 18.09 17.56
N THR A 248 -12.23 17.78 17.50
CA THR A 248 -13.00 17.56 18.72
C THR A 248 -12.26 16.42 19.43
N PRO A 249 -11.71 16.64 20.65
CA PRO A 249 -11.14 15.54 21.40
C PRO A 249 -12.22 14.46 21.50
N PRO A 250 -11.88 13.16 21.41
CA PRO A 250 -12.85 12.13 21.77
C PRO A 250 -13.40 12.52 23.14
N VAL A 251 -14.72 12.59 23.25
CA VAL A 251 -15.42 12.84 24.52
C VAL A 251 -14.74 11.93 25.53
N ALA A 252 -14.07 12.53 26.53
CA ALA A 252 -13.56 11.77 27.64
C ALA A 252 -14.76 10.99 28.16
N ALA A 253 -14.69 9.66 28.11
CA ALA A 253 -15.65 8.83 28.82
C ALA A 253 -15.70 9.43 30.23
N GLU A 254 -16.88 9.91 30.63
CA GLU A 254 -17.10 10.33 32.00
C GLU A 254 -16.59 9.19 32.87
N ALA A 255 -15.55 9.47 33.65
CA ALA A 255 -15.13 8.54 34.67
C ALA A 255 -16.39 8.26 35.51
N PRO A 256 -16.73 6.99 35.78
CA PRO A 256 -17.86 6.69 36.63
C PRO A 256 -17.68 7.49 37.93
N GLU A 257 -18.75 8.19 38.33
CA GLU A 257 -18.80 8.95 39.57
C GLU A 257 -18.22 8.06 40.69
N ASN A 258 -17.14 8.52 41.33
CA ASN A 258 -16.68 7.90 42.55
C ASN A 258 -17.81 8.05 43.58
N GLU A 259 -18.54 6.96 43.81
CA GLU A 259 -19.37 6.82 45.01
C GLU A 259 -18.49 7.16 46.21
N ALA A 260 -18.88 8.21 46.94
CA ALA A 260 -18.29 8.50 48.23
C ALA A 260 -18.46 7.28 49.15
N PRO A 261 -17.42 6.86 49.88
CA PRO A 261 -17.54 5.74 50.79
C PRO A 261 -18.62 6.05 51.85
N PRO A 262 -19.42 5.05 52.25
CA PRO A 262 -20.51 5.26 53.18
C PRO A 262 -19.95 5.78 54.51
N ALA A 263 -20.68 6.72 55.11
CA ALA A 263 -20.38 7.23 56.45
C ALA A 263 -20.28 6.05 57.44
N ALA A 264 -19.14 5.94 58.11
CA ALA A 264 -18.93 4.97 59.17
C ALA A 264 -19.92 5.22 60.31
N GLN A 265 -20.60 4.16 60.74
CA GLN A 265 -21.24 4.07 62.06
C GLN A 265 -20.25 3.45 63.04
#